data_AF-A0A7C5D0B5-F1
#
_entry.id   AF-A0A7C5D0B5-F1
#
_cell.length_a   1.000
_cell.length_b   1.000
_cell.length_c   1.000
_cell.angle_alpha   90.00
_cell.angle_beta   90.00
_cell.angle_gamma   90.00
#
_symmetry.space_group_name_H-M   'P 1'
#
loop_
_entity.id
_entity.type
_entity.pdbx_description
1 polymer ?
#
loop_
_entity_poly.entity_id
_entity_poly.type
_entity_poly.pdbx_seq_one_letter_code
_entity_poly.pdbx_strand_id
1 'polypeptide(L)'
;MALANDLRRGMAIMYNGDVHIVLECQHRTPGNLRAFVQTTLRNLRTGKSLEVRFSSTEKVDLVPLVARKMEFSYKDGEDYVFTDPETFDTVTVPPEIIGEAKQYLAENTPVTIQFVDEKVVS
;
A
#
# COMPACT_ATOMS: atom_id res chain seq x y z
N MET A 1 -10.63 10.13 -10.26
CA MET A 1 -10.42 11.12 -9.18
C MET A 1 -11.33 10.78 -8.03
N ALA A 2 -10.77 10.49 -6.86
CA ALA A 2 -11.51 10.31 -5.62
C ALA A 2 -11.34 11.56 -4.74
N LEU A 3 -12.21 11.72 -3.75
CA LEU A 3 -12.02 12.77 -2.74
C LEU A 3 -11.03 12.29 -1.69
N ALA A 4 -10.29 13.23 -1.09
CA ALA A 4 -9.37 12.90 0.00
C ALA A 4 -10.09 12.23 1.19
N ASN A 5 -11.38 12.50 1.36
CA ASN A 5 -12.23 11.85 2.36
C ASN A 5 -12.44 10.34 2.12
N ASP A 6 -12.30 9.88 0.87
CA ASP A 6 -12.44 8.49 0.50
C ASP A 6 -11.13 7.71 0.65
N LEU A 7 -10.03 8.38 1.02
CA LEU A 7 -8.75 7.72 1.26
C LEU A 7 -8.87 6.72 2.41
N ARG A 8 -8.25 5.56 2.21
CA ARG A 8 -8.12 4.48 3.17
C ARG A 8 -6.69 3.96 3.14
N ARG A 9 -6.27 3.36 4.25
CA ARG A 9 -5.00 2.64 4.34
C ARG A 9 -4.93 1.58 3.23
N GLY A 10 -3.78 1.47 2.58
CA GLY A 10 -3.52 0.54 1.48
C GLY A 10 -3.87 1.07 0.10
N MET A 11 -4.50 2.25 -0.03
CA MET A 11 -4.74 2.85 -1.35
C MET A 11 -3.46 3.46 -1.93
N ALA A 12 -3.28 3.39 -3.25
CA ALA A 12 -2.22 4.07 -3.97
C ALA A 12 -2.75 5.37 -4.61
N ILE A 13 -2.01 6.46 -4.43
CA ILE A 13 -2.32 7.77 -4.99
C ILE A 13 -1.11 8.36 -5.72
N MET A 14 -1.39 9.15 -6.75
CA MET A 14 -0.38 9.98 -7.38
C MET A 14 -0.30 11.31 -6.63
N TYR A 15 0.88 11.61 -6.09
CA TYR A 15 1.13 12.84 -5.33
C TYR A 15 2.50 13.40 -5.71
N ASN A 16 2.55 14.70 -6.07
CA ASN A 16 3.77 15.36 -6.54
C ASN A 16 4.52 14.64 -7.68
N GLY A 17 3.77 13.97 -8.58
CA GLY A 17 4.32 13.26 -9.74
C GLY A 17 4.90 11.87 -9.43
N ASP A 18 4.85 11.41 -8.19
CA ASP A 18 5.27 10.06 -7.78
C ASP A 18 4.07 9.28 -7.20
N VAL A 19 4.12 7.94 -7.29
CA VAL A 19 3.12 7.08 -6.67
C VAL A 19 3.43 6.86 -5.19
N HIS A 20 2.40 7.00 -4.36
CA HIS A 20 2.48 6.87 -2.92
C HIS A 20 1.40 5.93 -2.40
N ILE A 21 1.74 5.12 -1.39
CA ILE A 21 0.77 4.30 -0.64
C ILE A 21 0.31 5.08 0.58
N VAL A 22 -0.98 5.06 0.87
CA VAL A 22 -1.53 5.52 2.14
C VAL A 22 -1.23 4.49 3.24
N LEU A 23 -0.29 4.79 4.14
CA LEU A 23 -0.01 3.96 5.31
C LEU A 23 -1.04 4.19 6.42
N GLU A 24 -1.45 5.45 6.60
CA GLU A 24 -2.43 5.84 7.61
C GLU A 24 -3.23 7.04 7.11
N CYS A 25 -4.51 7.11 7.50
CA CYS A 25 -5.37 8.26 7.24
C CYS A 25 -6.21 8.59 8.49
N GLN A 26 -6.19 9.86 8.90
CA GLN A 26 -6.99 10.38 9.99
C GLN A 26 -7.86 11.53 9.47
N HIS A 27 -9.18 11.34 9.51
CA HIS A 27 -10.12 12.41 9.21
C HIS A 27 -10.36 13.23 10.48
N ARG A 28 -10.10 14.54 10.42
CA ARG A 28 -10.36 15.48 11.50
C ARG A 28 -11.41 16.49 11.06
N THR A 29 -12.44 16.65 11.88
CA THR A 29 -13.51 17.66 11.74
C THR A 29 -13.51 18.56 12.97
N PRO A 30 -12.61 19.57 13.06
CA PRO A 30 -12.59 20.47 14.20
C PRO A 30 -13.83 21.37 14.15
N GLY A 31 -14.57 21.50 15.26
CA GLY A 31 -15.89 22.15 15.25
C GLY A 31 -15.93 23.58 14.68
N ASN A 32 -14.83 24.33 14.72
CA ASN A 32 -14.74 25.71 14.22
C ASN A 32 -13.84 25.88 12.97
N LEU A 33 -13.30 24.78 12.40
CA LEU A 33 -12.42 24.81 11.22
C LEU A 33 -12.91 23.84 10.15
N ARG A 34 -12.41 24.03 8.92
CA ARG A 34 -12.71 23.12 7.81
C ARG A 34 -12.13 21.74 8.08
N ALA A 35 -12.89 20.71 7.71
CA ALA A 35 -12.46 19.33 7.81
C ALA A 35 -11.24 19.08 6.92
N PHE A 36 -10.31 18.28 7.43
CA PHE A 36 -9.11 17.86 6.70
C PHE A 36 -8.77 16.40 6.99
N VAL A 37 -8.08 15.78 6.04
CA VAL A 37 -7.60 14.41 6.15
C VAL A 37 -6.08 14.46 6.26
N GLN A 38 -5.55 14.06 7.41
CA GLN A 38 -4.11 13.89 7.60
C GLN A 38 -3.73 12.46 7.20
N THR A 39 -2.83 12.33 6.25
CA THR A 39 -2.41 11.03 5.74
C THR A 39 -0.90 10.87 5.84
N THR A 40 -0.47 9.69 6.27
CA THR A 40 0.92 9.26 6.17
C THR A 40 1.07 8.47 4.88
N LEU A 41 1.85 9.00 3.96
CA LEU A 41 2.09 8.43 2.64
C LEU A 41 3.49 7.83 2.59
N ARG A 42 3.67 6.71 1.88
CA ARG A 42 4.99 6.13 1.56
C ARG A 42 5.22 6.19 0.07
N ASN A 43 6.30 6.84 -0.35
CA ASN A 43 6.67 6.94 -1.74
C ASN A 43 7.19 5.58 -2.25
N LEU A 44 6.61 5.06 -3.34
CA LEU A 44 6.99 3.77 -3.91
C LEU A 44 8.33 3.77 -4.65
N ARG A 45 8.78 4.94 -5.11
CA ARG A 45 10.06 5.09 -5.82
C ARG A 45 11.23 5.19 -4.87
N THR A 46 11.06 5.92 -3.76
CA THR A 46 12.15 6.25 -2.82
C THR A 46 12.04 5.54 -1.48
N GLY A 47 10.92 4.88 -1.20
CA GLY A 47 10.64 4.20 0.08
C GLY A 47 10.38 5.14 1.27
N LYS A 48 10.53 6.46 1.09
CA LYS A 48 10.39 7.47 2.14
C LYS A 48 8.94 7.72 2.51
N SER A 49 8.69 7.90 3.81
CA SER A 49 7.40 8.31 4.33
C SER A 49 7.29 9.84 4.43
N LEU A 50 6.10 10.37 4.18
CA LEU A 50 5.75 11.79 4.25
C LEU A 50 4.35 11.96 4.81
N GLU A 51 4.18 12.94 5.69
CA GLU A 51 2.87 13.33 6.20
C GLU A 51 2.31 14.48 5.36
N VAL A 52 1.10 14.30 4.85
CA VAL A 52 0.40 15.27 4.02
C VAL A 52 -0.98 15.52 4.60
N ARG A 53 -1.44 16.77 4.54
CA ARG A 53 -2.79 17.15 4.93
C ARG A 53 -3.55 17.55 3.68
N PHE A 54 -4.60 16.81 3.38
CA PHE A 54 -5.52 17.12 2.29
C PHE A 54 -6.76 17.80 2.85
N SER A 55 -7.35 18.72 2.09
CA SER A 55 -8.70 19.20 2.40
C SER A 55 -9.71 18.09 2.13
N SER A 56 -10.78 17.94 2.92
CA SER A 56 -11.75 16.84 2.71
C SER A 56 -12.44 16.88 1.34
N THR A 57 -12.45 18.04 0.65
CA THR A 57 -12.99 18.20 -0.71
C THR A 57 -11.93 18.19 -1.81
N GLU A 58 -10.66 17.98 -1.45
CA GLU A 58 -9.56 17.92 -2.40
C GLU A 58 -9.66 16.65 -3.23
N LYS A 59 -9.42 16.78 -4.55
CA LYS A 59 -9.44 15.65 -5.46
C LYS A 59 -8.05 15.03 -5.49
N VAL A 60 -8.01 13.72 -5.38
CA VAL A 60 -6.78 12.91 -5.42
C VAL A 60 -6.87 11.94 -6.59
N ASP A 61 -5.75 11.78 -7.28
CA ASP A 61 -5.61 10.83 -8.35
C ASP A 61 -5.24 9.46 -7.79
N LEU A 62 -6.17 8.51 -7.93
CA LEU A 62 -5.97 7.13 -7.52
C LEU A 62 -5.17 6.40 -8.59
N VAL A 63 -4.18 5.64 -8.16
CA VAL A 63 -3.45 4.70 -9.00
C VAL A 63 -4.07 3.32 -8.78
N PRO A 64 -4.53 2.63 -9.83
CA PRO A 64 -5.12 1.31 -9.68
C PRO A 64 -4.05 0.33 -9.19
N LEU A 65 -4.34 -0.32 -8.06
CA LEU A 65 -3.55 -1.43 -7.54
C LEU A 65 -4.00 -2.72 -8.23
N VAL A 66 -3.05 -3.50 -8.72
CA VAL A 66 -3.31 -4.84 -9.24
C VAL A 66 -3.11 -5.82 -8.10
N ALA A 67 -4.20 -6.37 -7.58
CA ALA A 67 -4.13 -7.43 -6.58
C ALA A 67 -3.98 -8.78 -7.29
N ARG A 68 -2.92 -9.52 -6.98
CA ARG A 68 -2.73 -10.91 -7.43
C ARG A 68 -2.77 -11.84 -6.23
N LYS A 69 -3.40 -13.00 -6.41
CA LYS A 69 -3.40 -14.07 -5.41
C LYS A 69 -2.14 -14.89 -5.61
N MET A 70 -1.32 -14.97 -4.59
CA MET A 70 -0.08 -15.74 -4.59
C MET A 70 -0.05 -16.62 -3.36
N GLU A 71 0.85 -17.59 -3.31
CA GLU A 71 1.02 -18.49 -2.17
C GLU A 71 2.40 -18.27 -1.58
N PHE A 72 2.49 -18.18 -0.25
CA PHE A 72 3.79 -18.13 0.40
C PHE A 72 4.51 -19.47 0.22
N SER A 73 5.68 -19.43 -0.41
CA SER A 73 6.46 -20.62 -0.71
C SER A 73 7.46 -20.90 0.40
N TYR A 74 8.46 -20.04 0.57
CA TYR A 74 9.50 -20.19 1.59
C TYR A 74 10.15 -18.84 1.94
N LYS A 75 10.88 -18.82 3.06
CA LYS A 75 11.71 -17.66 3.44
C LYS A 75 13.12 -17.84 2.89
N ASP A 76 13.62 -16.84 2.16
CA ASP A 76 15.00 -16.80 1.66
C ASP A 76 15.82 -15.81 2.49
N GLY A 77 16.49 -16.31 3.52
CA GLY A 77 17.20 -15.49 4.49
C GLY A 77 16.25 -14.60 5.31
N GLU A 78 16.24 -13.30 4.99
CA GLU A 78 15.36 -12.29 5.61
C GLU A 78 14.11 -11.99 4.77
N ASP A 79 14.13 -12.32 3.48
CA ASP A 79 13.07 -12.03 2.53
C ASP A 79 12.09 -13.21 2.40
N TYR A 80 10.90 -12.94 1.88
CA TYR A 80 9.82 -13.92 1.74
C TYR A 80 9.51 -14.12 0.26
N VAL A 81 9.49 -15.38 -0.17
CA VAL A 81 9.21 -15.76 -1.56
C VAL A 81 7.77 -16.22 -1.69
N PHE A 82 7.06 -15.62 -2.65
CA PHE A 82 5.69 -15.94 -2.99
C PHE A 82 5.61 -16.42 -4.42
N THR A 83 4.75 -17.40 -4.69
CA THR A 83 4.59 -18.01 -6.01
C THR A 83 3.16 -17.83 -6.50
N ASP A 84 3.00 -17.48 -7.78
CA ASP A 84 1.71 -17.45 -8.44
C ASP A 84 1.27 -18.89 -8.76
N PRO A 85 0.09 -19.36 -8.28
CA PRO A 85 -0.36 -20.72 -8.54
C PRO A 85 -0.81 -20.95 -10.00
N GLU A 86 -1.08 -19.89 -10.77
CA GLU A 86 -1.53 -19.99 -12.17
C GLU A 86 -0.34 -19.92 -13.15
N THR A 87 0.62 -19.02 -12.91
CA THR A 87 1.76 -18.81 -13.83
C THR A 87 3.06 -19.43 -13.35
N PHE A 88 3.15 -19.85 -12.08
CA PHE A 88 4.38 -20.26 -11.41
C PHE A 88 5.47 -19.17 -11.33
N ASP A 89 5.10 -17.90 -11.54
CA ASP A 89 6.00 -16.76 -11.32
C ASP A 89 6.29 -16.58 -9.84
N THR A 90 7.55 -16.34 -9.50
CA THR A 90 7.98 -16.09 -8.12
C THR A 90 8.31 -14.63 -7.90
N VAL A 91 7.97 -14.15 -6.71
CA VAL A 91 8.20 -12.77 -6.27
C VAL A 91 8.81 -12.78 -4.88
N THR A 92 9.96 -12.14 -4.75
CA THR A 92 10.64 -11.94 -3.47
C THR A 92 10.22 -10.61 -2.87
N VAL A 93 9.75 -10.64 -1.63
CA VAL A 93 9.24 -9.46 -0.92
C VAL A 93 9.98 -9.28 0.40
N PRO A 94 10.57 -8.10 0.66
CA PRO A 94 11.25 -7.83 1.91
C PRO A 94 10.26 -7.68 3.09
N PRO A 95 10.69 -8.02 4.32
CA PRO A 95 9.85 -8.03 5.52
C PRO A 95 9.26 -6.64 5.85
N GLU A 96 9.91 -5.56 5.42
CA GLU A 96 9.44 -4.19 5.61
C GLU A 96 8.16 -3.86 4.85
N ILE A 97 7.87 -4.58 3.75
CA ILE A 97 6.67 -4.39 2.94
C ILE A 97 5.51 -5.21 3.52
N ILE A 98 5.80 -6.44 3.96
CA ILE A 98 4.83 -7.37 4.56
C ILE A 98 4.32 -6.86 5.92
N GLY A 99 5.19 -6.17 6.67
CA GLY A 99 4.82 -5.56 7.95
C GLY A 99 4.43 -6.59 9.01
N GLU A 100 3.25 -6.44 9.61
CA GLU A 100 2.75 -7.33 10.67
C GLU A 100 2.23 -8.68 10.13
N ALA A 101 1.86 -8.74 8.83
CA ALA A 101 1.33 -9.96 8.22
C ALA A 101 2.33 -11.12 8.27
N LYS A 102 3.63 -10.83 8.40
CA LYS A 102 4.70 -11.83 8.52
C LYS A 102 4.53 -12.78 9.70
N GLN A 103 3.83 -12.34 10.76
CA GLN A 103 3.56 -13.17 11.94
C GLN A 103 2.51 -14.27 11.68
N TYR A 104 1.76 -14.14 10.58
CA TYR A 104 0.68 -15.05 10.20
C TYR A 104 1.02 -15.89 8.96
N LEU A 105 2.23 -15.73 8.39
CA LEU A 105 2.67 -16.48 7.22
C LEU A 105 3.12 -17.89 7.62
N ALA A 106 2.37 -18.89 7.15
CA ALA A 106 2.79 -20.29 7.12
C ALA A 106 2.98 -20.75 5.67
N GLU A 107 3.84 -21.73 5.43
CA GLU A 107 4.06 -22.29 4.09
C GLU A 107 2.74 -22.73 3.44
N ASN A 108 2.59 -22.47 2.14
CA ASN A 108 1.38 -22.69 1.34
C ASN A 108 0.16 -21.84 1.76
N THR A 109 0.36 -20.76 2.53
CA THR A 109 -0.74 -19.84 2.84
C THR A 109 -1.07 -18.99 1.60
N PRO A 110 -2.34 -18.96 1.15
CA PRO A 110 -2.76 -18.06 0.08
C PRO A 110 -2.80 -16.63 0.62
N VAL A 111 -2.10 -15.73 -0.07
CA VAL A 111 -2.01 -14.31 0.21
C VAL A 111 -2.47 -13.50 -0.99
N THR A 112 -2.81 -12.23 -0.75
CA THR A 112 -3.07 -11.28 -1.82
C THR A 112 -1.97 -10.24 -1.81
N ILE A 113 -1.18 -10.18 -2.88
CA ILE A 113 -0.11 -9.21 -3.06
C ILE A 113 -0.62 -8.10 -3.96
N GLN A 114 -0.40 -6.86 -3.54
CA GLN A 114 -0.74 -5.69 -4.34
C GLN A 114 0.47 -5.19 -5.12
N PHE A 115 0.25 -4.95 -6.41
CA PHE A 115 1.25 -4.44 -7.35
C PHE A 115 0.85 -3.05 -7.88
N VAL A 116 1.85 -2.20 -8.08
CA VAL A 116 1.74 -0.93 -8.81
C VAL A 116 2.87 -0.88 -9.82
N ASP A 117 2.54 -0.77 -11.11
CA ASP A 117 3.53 -0.73 -12.20
C ASP A 117 4.64 -1.79 -12.02
N GLU A 118 4.22 -3.04 -11.74
CA GLU A 118 5.06 -4.23 -11.51
C GLU A 118 5.84 -4.27 -10.19
N LYS A 119 5.80 -3.22 -9.36
CA LYS A 119 6.42 -3.23 -8.03
C LYS A 119 5.45 -3.77 -6.98
N VAL A 120 5.98 -4.56 -6.04
CA VAL A 120 5.25 -5.03 -4.87
C VAL A 120 5.08 -3.91 -3.85
N VAL A 121 3.88 -3.80 -3.30
CA VAL A 121 3.41 -2.64 -2.53
C VAL A 121 2.90 -3.03 -1.15
N SER A 122 2.19 -4.15 -1.03
CA SER A 122 1.68 -4.71 0.23
C SER A 122 1.32 -6.17 0.10
#